data_AF-A0A841CUU7-F1
#
_entry.id   AF-A0A841CUU7-F1
#
_cell.length_a   1.000
_cell.length_b   1.000
_cell.length_c   1.000
_cell.angle_alpha   90.00
_cell.angle_beta   90.00
_cell.angle_gamma   90.00
#
_symmetry.space_group_name_H-M   'P 1'
#
loop_
_entity.id
_entity.type
_entity.pdbx_description
1 polymer ?
#
loop_
_entity_poly.entity_id
_entity_poly.type
_entity_poly.pdbx_seq_one_letter_code
_entity_poly.pdbx_strand_id
1 'polypeptide(L)'
;MELYEEEAEHLGPEFDTTRHACRAAIVKSPALHYLAHYSNGVFDFGVDALGEPPTAPDALPGGTRREELKRLGRHLTFQATALDRALQEARTGRLIRTVLHTEEGALFCDSVVPTEHVVGLVLDHAGAGPLFGHPAVDEADRAVAELATALRADLSLGSLNPGGWATFGAPRPLTGTEPGEPHVTVAVGAPASCADAVRAQDLHLVAHVAGGEVQTMADRFDDPALGPFFKQITVDARRRFYLGFARELGGLATRLNRAVRPVVGGLLVRAVLDVEMGAIYYYRLGPGEYVVGVTIDQSRVGEADDRMSALAARLTPFGP
;
A
#
# COMPACT_ATOMS: atom_id res chain seq x y z
N MET A 1 -0.87 22.97 17.32
CA MET A 1 -0.56 22.60 15.93
C MET A 1 -1.27 23.60 15.06
N GLU A 2 -0.49 24.45 14.38
CA GLU A 2 -1.04 25.35 13.36
C GLU A 2 -1.29 24.51 12.10
N LEU A 3 -2.46 24.65 11.50
CA LEU A 3 -2.83 23.93 10.29
C LEU A 3 -2.84 24.90 9.12
N TYR A 4 -2.29 24.46 8.00
CA TYR A 4 -2.41 25.14 6.73
C TYR A 4 -3.45 24.41 5.88
N GLU A 5 -4.32 25.18 5.23
CA GLU A 5 -5.36 24.67 4.34
C GLU A 5 -5.18 25.36 2.98
N GLU A 6 -5.20 24.56 1.92
CA GLU A 6 -5.14 25.04 0.54
C GLU A 6 -6.25 24.41 -0.30
N GLU A 7 -6.82 25.21 -1.18
CA GLU A 7 -7.94 24.85 -2.04
C GLU A 7 -7.66 25.27 -3.48
N ALA A 8 -8.08 24.45 -4.42
CA ALA A 8 -8.06 24.78 -5.83
C ALA A 8 -9.20 25.73 -6.19
N GLU A 9 -8.95 26.59 -7.19
CA GLU A 9 -9.91 27.63 -7.62
C GLU A 9 -11.26 27.07 -8.11
N HIS A 10 -11.31 25.80 -8.51
CA HIS A 10 -12.52 25.16 -9.07
C HIS A 10 -13.46 24.60 -8.01
N LEU A 11 -13.14 24.69 -6.72
CA LEU A 11 -13.96 24.09 -5.67
C LEU A 11 -15.19 24.93 -5.32
N GLY A 12 -16.33 24.25 -5.24
CA GLY A 12 -17.59 24.77 -4.71
C GLY A 12 -17.87 24.30 -3.27
N PRO A 13 -18.92 24.84 -2.63
CA PRO A 13 -19.30 24.52 -1.25
C PRO A 13 -19.68 23.04 -1.03
N GLU A 14 -19.97 22.29 -2.09
CA GLU A 14 -20.23 20.86 -2.02
C GLU A 14 -19.05 20.04 -1.43
N PHE A 15 -17.83 20.57 -1.46
CA PHE A 15 -16.64 19.95 -0.87
C PHE A 15 -16.41 20.31 0.60
N ASP A 16 -17.20 21.21 1.19
CA ASP A 16 -17.00 21.67 2.57
C ASP A 16 -17.01 20.50 3.56
N THR A 17 -17.96 19.55 3.42
CA THR A 17 -18.04 18.38 4.31
C THR A 17 -16.76 17.54 4.25
N THR A 18 -16.29 17.23 3.04
CA THR A 18 -15.06 16.47 2.81
C THR A 18 -13.83 17.21 3.35
N ARG A 19 -13.75 18.53 3.16
CA ARG A 19 -12.65 19.37 3.70
C ARG A 19 -12.62 19.34 5.22
N HIS A 20 -13.77 19.52 5.88
CA HIS A 20 -13.87 19.43 7.33
C HIS A 20 -13.48 18.04 7.85
N ALA A 21 -13.85 16.97 7.13
CA ALA A 21 -13.46 15.61 7.50
C ALA A 21 -11.94 15.40 7.40
N CYS A 22 -11.29 15.88 6.33
CA CYS A 22 -9.83 15.85 6.20
C CYS A 22 -9.13 16.62 7.32
N ARG A 23 -9.61 17.82 7.63
CA ARG A 23 -9.10 18.62 8.75
C ARG A 23 -9.23 17.89 10.08
N ALA A 24 -10.40 17.29 10.33
CA ALA A 24 -10.64 16.51 11.55
C ALA A 24 -9.71 15.29 11.66
N ALA A 25 -9.39 14.64 10.54
CA ALA A 25 -8.47 13.51 10.51
C ALA A 25 -7.04 13.90 10.94
N ILE A 26 -6.49 15.01 10.42
CA ILE A 26 -5.18 15.51 10.86
C ILE A 26 -5.19 15.93 12.33
N VAL A 27 -6.25 16.61 12.79
CA VAL A 27 -6.36 16.99 14.21
C VAL A 27 -6.40 15.76 15.13
N LYS A 28 -7.10 14.70 14.70
CA LYS A 28 -7.22 13.43 15.44
C LYS A 28 -5.93 12.62 15.44
N SER A 29 -5.14 12.68 14.35
CA SER A 29 -3.90 11.93 14.21
C SER A 29 -2.69 12.84 13.98
N PRO A 30 -1.97 13.23 15.05
CA PRO A 30 -0.79 14.09 14.95
C PRO A 30 0.36 13.49 14.13
N ALA A 31 0.37 12.17 13.91
CA ALA A 31 1.35 11.51 13.05
C ALA A 31 1.18 11.85 11.56
N LEU A 32 -0.03 12.24 11.15
CA LEU A 32 -0.36 12.59 9.78
C LEU A 32 0.04 14.05 9.52
N HIS A 33 1.08 14.24 8.71
CA HIS A 33 1.67 15.56 8.48
C HIS A 33 0.99 16.32 7.34
N TYR A 34 0.45 15.60 6.36
CA TYR A 34 -0.22 16.14 5.19
C TYR A 34 -1.32 15.18 4.73
N LEU A 35 -2.42 15.75 4.27
CA LEU A 35 -3.57 15.04 3.75
C LEU A 35 -4.20 15.85 2.62
N ALA A 36 -4.45 15.23 1.47
CA ALA A 36 -5.08 15.91 0.35
C ALA A 36 -6.08 15.03 -0.39
N HIS A 37 -7.07 15.70 -0.97
CA HIS A 37 -8.10 15.10 -1.81
C HIS A 37 -7.78 15.33 -3.29
N TYR A 38 -8.01 14.31 -4.10
CA TYR A 38 -7.80 14.35 -5.53
C TYR A 38 -8.97 13.71 -6.29
N SER A 39 -9.51 14.44 -7.26
CA SER A 39 -10.52 13.96 -8.19
C SER A 39 -9.94 13.87 -9.60
N ASN A 40 -10.06 12.71 -10.25
CA ASN A 40 -9.54 12.49 -11.61
C ASN A 40 -8.05 12.83 -11.77
N GLY A 41 -7.27 12.65 -10.70
CA GLY A 41 -5.84 12.99 -10.66
C GLY A 41 -5.54 14.49 -10.58
N VAL A 42 -6.55 15.32 -10.36
CA VAL A 42 -6.44 16.76 -10.12
C VAL A 42 -6.48 16.99 -8.61
N PHE A 43 -5.64 17.92 -8.13
CA PHE A 43 -5.68 18.33 -6.73
C PHE A 43 -6.92 19.17 -6.48
N ASP A 44 -7.69 18.82 -5.46
CA ASP A 44 -8.85 19.59 -5.03
C ASP A 44 -8.45 20.49 -3.87
N PHE A 45 -8.12 19.90 -2.73
CA PHE A 45 -7.69 20.62 -1.54
C PHE A 45 -6.74 19.78 -0.70
N GLY A 46 -6.03 20.43 0.22
CA GLY A 46 -5.08 19.81 1.14
C GLY A 46 -5.07 20.50 2.49
N VAL A 47 -4.80 19.71 3.52
CA VAL A 47 -4.58 20.17 4.88
C VAL A 47 -3.22 19.65 5.32
N ASP A 48 -2.43 20.47 5.99
CA ASP A 48 -1.15 20.05 6.52
C ASP A 48 -0.82 20.69 7.87
N ALA A 49 -0.04 19.96 8.64
CA ALA A 49 0.55 20.40 9.90
C ALA A 49 2.05 20.71 9.73
N LEU A 50 2.47 21.00 8.49
CA LEU A 50 3.86 21.32 8.20
C LEU A 50 4.12 22.76 8.60
N GLY A 51 5.18 22.99 9.38
CA GLY A 51 5.70 24.34 9.57
C GLY A 51 6.14 24.95 8.23
N GLU A 52 6.30 26.27 8.19
CA GLU A 52 6.98 26.92 7.07
C GLU A 52 8.40 26.34 6.94
N PRO A 53 8.78 25.79 5.78
CA PRO A 53 10.12 25.26 5.62
C PRO A 53 11.14 26.39 5.79
N PRO A 54 12.28 26.17 6.46
CA PRO A 54 13.39 27.11 6.37
C PRO A 54 13.76 27.28 4.90
N THR A 55 13.87 28.52 4.44
CA THR A 55 14.23 28.83 3.06
C THR A 55 15.59 28.22 2.75
N ALA A 56 15.62 27.12 1.99
CA ALA A 56 16.88 26.53 1.58
C ALA A 56 17.61 27.51 0.64
N PRO A 57 18.94 27.72 0.81
CA PRO A 57 19.71 28.67 -0.01
C PRO A 57 19.61 28.40 -1.52
N ASP A 58 19.36 27.15 -1.90
CA ASP A 58 19.31 26.66 -3.28
C ASP A 58 17.88 26.35 -3.76
N ALA A 59 16.84 26.76 -3.01
CA ALA A 59 15.46 26.56 -3.43
C ALA A 59 15.18 27.33 -4.74
N LEU A 60 14.80 26.61 -5.79
CA LEU A 60 14.35 27.23 -7.04
C LEU A 60 13.14 28.14 -6.75
N PRO A 61 13.07 29.33 -7.37
CA PRO A 61 11.91 30.20 -7.24
C PRO A 61 10.62 29.45 -7.65
N GLY A 62 9.67 29.32 -6.72
CA GLY A 62 8.35 28.72 -6.97
C GLY A 62 8.18 27.23 -6.62
N GLY A 63 9.19 26.57 -6.06
CA GLY A 63 9.06 25.20 -5.54
C GLY A 63 8.87 25.19 -4.03
N THR A 64 7.67 25.44 -3.51
CA THR A 64 7.42 25.20 -2.09
C THR A 64 7.30 23.69 -1.85
N ARG A 65 7.61 23.22 -0.63
CA ARG A 65 7.38 21.82 -0.22
C ARG A 65 5.95 21.36 -0.53
N ARG A 66 4.97 22.25 -0.38
CA ARG A 66 3.55 22.02 -0.68
C ARG A 66 3.30 21.78 -2.17
N GLU A 67 3.97 22.52 -3.06
CA GLU A 67 3.90 22.26 -4.50
C GLU A 67 4.45 20.88 -4.87
N GLU A 68 5.53 20.45 -4.23
CA GLU A 68 6.10 19.12 -4.46
C GLU A 68 5.17 18.01 -3.95
N LEU A 69 4.53 18.21 -2.79
CA LEU A 69 3.50 17.31 -2.25
C LEU A 69 2.30 17.17 -3.19
N LYS A 70 1.80 18.30 -3.71
CA LYS A 70 0.72 18.30 -4.71
C LYS A 70 1.10 17.51 -5.95
N ARG A 71 2.30 17.74 -6.50
CA ARG A 71 2.81 17.00 -7.66
C ARG A 71 2.96 15.51 -7.37
N LEU A 72 3.44 15.15 -6.19
CA LEU A 72 3.57 13.76 -5.76
C LEU A 72 2.20 13.07 -5.67
N GLY A 73 1.20 13.69 -5.03
CA GLY A 73 -0.14 13.12 -4.94
C GLY A 73 -0.80 12.90 -6.31
N ARG A 74 -0.68 13.85 -7.24
CA ARG A 74 -1.13 13.63 -8.63
C ARG A 74 -0.40 12.48 -9.32
N HIS A 75 0.91 12.36 -9.09
CA HIS A 75 1.68 11.26 -9.68
C HIS A 75 1.24 9.92 -9.10
N LEU A 76 1.02 9.84 -7.79
CA LEU A 76 0.56 8.62 -7.12
C LEU A 76 -0.83 8.19 -7.57
N THR A 77 -1.79 9.11 -7.66
CA THR A 77 -3.14 8.80 -8.17
C THR A 77 -3.12 8.29 -9.62
N PHE A 78 -2.23 8.84 -10.45
CA PHE A 78 -1.99 8.33 -11.80
C PHE A 78 -1.37 6.92 -11.79
N GLN A 79 -0.35 6.68 -10.97
CA GLN A 79 0.27 5.35 -10.83
C GLN A 79 -0.73 4.33 -10.28
N ALA A 80 -1.55 4.69 -9.29
CA ALA A 80 -2.61 3.85 -8.73
C ALA A 80 -3.61 3.43 -9.82
N THR A 81 -4.02 4.37 -10.69
CA THR A 81 -4.90 4.05 -11.84
C THR A 81 -4.24 3.08 -12.84
N ALA A 82 -2.95 3.25 -13.11
CA ALA A 82 -2.22 2.34 -13.98
C ALA A 82 -2.07 0.94 -13.37
N LEU A 83 -1.79 0.86 -12.07
CA LEU A 83 -1.68 -0.39 -11.32
C LEU A 83 -3.02 -1.11 -11.21
N ASP A 84 -4.09 -0.38 -10.90
CA ASP A 84 -5.45 -0.90 -10.91
C ASP A 84 -5.76 -1.63 -12.22
N ARG A 85 -5.44 -1.00 -13.37
CA ARG A 85 -5.63 -1.63 -14.69
C ARG A 85 -4.80 -2.90 -14.86
N ALA A 86 -3.54 -2.90 -14.44
CA ALA A 86 -2.69 -4.08 -14.51
C ALA A 86 -3.23 -5.24 -13.64
N LEU A 87 -3.78 -4.92 -12.47
CA LEU A 87 -4.32 -5.89 -11.52
C LEU A 87 -5.68 -6.47 -11.94
N GLN A 88 -6.39 -5.84 -12.89
CA GLN A 88 -7.68 -6.38 -13.38
C GLN A 88 -7.58 -7.76 -14.02
N GLU A 89 -6.43 -8.12 -14.62
CA GLU A 89 -6.19 -9.47 -15.15
C GLU A 89 -6.26 -10.52 -14.03
N ALA A 90 -5.81 -10.13 -12.84
CA ALA A 90 -5.88 -10.92 -11.64
C ALA A 90 -7.23 -10.87 -10.93
N ARG A 91 -8.35 -10.51 -11.58
CA ARG A 91 -9.74 -10.72 -11.09
C ARG A 91 -9.88 -10.66 -9.56
N THR A 92 -9.34 -9.62 -8.93
CA THR A 92 -9.25 -9.42 -7.47
C THR A 92 -9.98 -8.15 -7.04
N GLY A 93 -10.76 -7.58 -7.97
CA GLY A 93 -11.43 -6.30 -7.82
C GLY A 93 -10.53 -5.12 -8.17
N ARG A 94 -10.95 -3.95 -7.73
CA ARG A 94 -10.25 -2.67 -7.93
C ARG A 94 -9.09 -2.52 -6.95
N LEU A 95 -8.07 -1.75 -7.31
CA LEU A 95 -7.09 -1.24 -6.34
C LEU A 95 -7.79 -0.20 -5.46
N ILE A 96 -7.82 -0.45 -4.16
CA ILE A 96 -8.51 0.39 -3.17
C ILE A 96 -7.55 1.21 -2.33
N ARG A 97 -6.30 0.75 -2.16
CA ARG A 97 -5.28 1.47 -1.41
C ARG A 97 -3.87 1.15 -1.88
N THR A 98 -2.99 2.15 -1.87
CA THR A 98 -1.55 1.99 -2.05
C THR A 98 -0.82 2.57 -0.85
N VAL A 99 0.08 1.79 -0.25
CA VAL A 99 0.96 2.23 0.84
C VAL A 99 2.40 2.15 0.37
N LEU A 100 3.18 3.21 0.59
CA LEU A 100 4.61 3.27 0.26
C LEU A 100 5.40 3.67 1.51
N HIS A 101 6.27 2.80 2.00
CA HIS A 101 7.18 3.11 3.10
C HIS A 101 8.58 3.34 2.55
N THR A 102 9.19 4.46 2.93
CA THR A 102 10.62 4.69 2.75
C THR A 102 11.36 4.52 4.07
N GLU A 103 12.66 4.77 4.08
CA GLU A 103 13.47 4.82 5.30
C GLU A 103 13.15 6.05 6.18
N GLU A 104 12.50 7.08 5.63
CA GLU A 104 12.33 8.39 6.28
C GLU A 104 10.86 8.82 6.44
N GLY A 105 9.92 8.15 5.75
CA GLY A 105 8.49 8.40 5.91
C GLY A 105 7.59 7.38 5.21
N ALA A 106 6.29 7.68 5.17
CA ALA A 106 5.28 6.81 4.57
C ALA A 106 4.20 7.61 3.85
N LEU A 107 3.72 7.09 2.71
CA LEU A 107 2.59 7.63 1.97
C LEU A 107 1.46 6.62 1.88
N PHE A 108 0.23 7.13 1.91
CA PHE A 108 -0.99 6.38 1.76
C PHE A 108 -1.82 7.02 0.65
N CYS A 109 -2.43 6.21 -0.20
CA CYS A 109 -3.28 6.65 -1.29
C CYS A 109 -4.50 5.73 -1.34
N ASP A 110 -5.59 6.19 -0.75
CA ASP A 110 -6.83 5.43 -0.55
C ASP A 110 -7.89 5.92 -1.53
N SER A 111 -8.56 4.99 -2.20
CA SER A 111 -9.67 5.29 -3.09
C SER A 111 -10.97 5.43 -2.31
N VAL A 112 -11.65 6.55 -2.48
CA VAL A 112 -13.02 6.76 -1.96
C VAL A 112 -13.99 6.12 -2.94
N VAL A 113 -13.98 6.55 -4.19
CA VAL A 113 -14.70 5.96 -5.32
C VAL A 113 -13.77 5.91 -6.53
N PRO A 114 -14.15 5.27 -7.65
CA PRO A 114 -13.34 5.36 -8.85
C PRO A 114 -13.00 6.82 -9.17
N THR A 115 -11.70 7.10 -9.35
CA THR A 115 -11.11 8.42 -9.64
C THR A 115 -11.00 9.41 -8.49
N GLU A 116 -11.61 9.14 -7.32
CA GLU A 116 -11.45 9.96 -6.11
C GLU A 116 -10.51 9.29 -5.11
N HIS A 117 -9.52 10.05 -4.65
CA HIS A 117 -8.48 9.54 -3.77
C HIS A 117 -8.18 10.52 -2.65
N VAL A 118 -7.86 9.97 -1.49
CA VAL A 118 -7.26 10.68 -0.37
C VAL A 118 -5.80 10.24 -0.26
N VAL A 119 -4.89 11.20 -0.25
CA VAL A 119 -3.44 10.96 -0.13
C VAL A 119 -2.96 11.51 1.19
N GLY A 120 -2.46 10.63 2.05
CA GLY A 120 -1.86 10.96 3.34
C GLY A 120 -0.35 10.79 3.33
N LEU A 121 0.35 11.54 4.19
CA LEU A 121 1.80 11.48 4.33
C LEU A 121 2.25 11.61 5.79
N VAL A 122 3.26 10.80 6.13
CA VAL A 122 4.03 10.84 7.37
C VAL A 122 5.50 11.12 7.03
N LEU A 123 6.13 12.04 7.74
CA LEU A 123 7.51 12.49 7.53
C LEU A 123 8.34 12.39 8.81
N ASP A 124 9.66 12.50 8.66
CA ASP A 124 10.63 12.73 9.74
C ASP A 124 10.68 11.63 10.80
N HIS A 125 10.78 10.39 10.35
CA HIS A 125 11.04 9.23 11.20
C HIS A 125 12.42 8.62 10.93
N ALA A 126 13.32 9.40 10.32
CA ALA A 126 14.67 8.98 9.99
C ALA A 126 15.42 8.48 11.24
N GLY A 127 15.94 7.26 11.19
CA GLY A 127 16.68 6.67 12.31
C GLY A 127 15.82 6.06 13.42
N ALA A 128 14.49 6.06 13.31
CA ALA A 128 13.57 5.38 14.24
C ALA A 128 13.56 3.84 14.08
N GLY A 129 14.39 3.29 13.20
CA GLY A 129 14.36 1.89 12.80
C GLY A 129 13.43 1.65 11.60
N PRO A 130 13.01 0.40 11.33
CA PRO A 130 12.10 0.13 10.24
C PRO A 130 10.75 0.82 10.46
N LEU A 131 10.30 1.63 9.50
CA LEU A 131 9.02 2.35 9.62
C LEU A 131 7.79 1.45 9.50
N PHE A 132 7.94 0.22 9.02
CA PHE A 132 6.86 -0.76 9.04
C PHE A 132 6.62 -1.27 10.48
N GLY A 133 5.37 -1.18 10.95
CA GLY A 133 5.02 -1.46 12.35
C GLY A 133 5.40 -0.35 13.34
N HIS A 134 5.80 0.83 12.84
CA HIS A 134 5.98 2.00 13.69
C HIS A 134 4.58 2.55 14.08
N PRO A 135 4.26 2.69 15.38
CA PRO A 135 2.90 3.03 15.82
C PRO A 135 2.32 4.29 15.18
N ALA A 136 3.16 5.31 14.93
CA ALA A 136 2.72 6.55 14.28
C ALA A 136 2.35 6.35 12.81
N VAL A 137 3.03 5.46 12.09
CA VAL A 137 2.71 5.13 10.70
C VAL A 137 1.41 4.33 10.65
N ASP A 138 1.23 3.37 11.55
CA ASP A 138 0.01 2.56 11.65
C ASP A 138 -1.21 3.43 12.05
N GLU A 139 -1.00 4.40 12.95
CA GLU A 139 -2.02 5.38 13.33
C GLU A 139 -2.44 6.24 12.14
N ALA A 140 -1.47 6.76 11.37
CA ALA A 140 -1.74 7.59 10.21
C ALA A 140 -2.40 6.80 9.06
N ASP A 141 -1.93 5.58 8.76
CA ASP A 141 -2.54 4.68 7.77
C ASP A 141 -4.01 4.43 8.13
N ARG A 142 -4.27 4.09 9.40
CA ARG A 142 -5.61 3.89 9.91
C ARG A 142 -6.46 5.17 9.81
N ALA A 143 -5.91 6.34 10.11
CA ALA A 143 -6.64 7.60 10.01
C ALA A 143 -7.08 7.89 8.58
N VAL A 144 -6.22 7.62 7.58
CA VAL A 144 -6.56 7.76 6.16
C VAL A 144 -7.62 6.74 5.74
N ALA A 145 -7.50 5.47 6.17
CA ALA A 145 -8.48 4.43 5.86
C ALA A 145 -9.86 4.67 6.51
N GLU A 146 -9.89 5.17 7.75
CA GLU A 146 -11.11 5.60 8.44
C GLU A 146 -11.78 6.77 7.69
N LEU A 147 -11.00 7.76 7.25
CA LEU A 147 -11.49 8.89 6.47
C LEU A 147 -12.06 8.43 5.12
N ALA A 148 -11.33 7.61 4.35
CA ALA A 148 -11.82 7.10 3.08
C ALA A 148 -13.13 6.30 3.26
N THR A 149 -13.25 5.53 4.36
CA THR A 149 -14.48 4.84 4.72
C THR A 149 -15.63 5.80 5.05
N ALA A 150 -15.35 6.88 5.78
CA ALA A 150 -16.36 7.89 6.12
C ALA A 150 -16.88 8.61 4.86
N LEU A 151 -15.98 9.04 3.97
CA LEU A 151 -16.34 9.69 2.71
C LEU A 151 -17.17 8.77 1.80
N ARG A 152 -16.89 7.46 1.81
CA ARG A 152 -17.73 6.47 1.13
C ARG A 152 -19.11 6.35 1.76
N ALA A 153 -19.21 6.39 3.08
CA ALA A 153 -20.48 6.31 3.79
C ALA A 153 -21.38 7.52 3.48
N ASP A 154 -20.79 8.71 3.28
CA ASP A 154 -21.53 9.91 2.84
C ASP A 154 -22.18 9.71 1.46
N LEU A 155 -21.57 8.87 0.61
CA LEU A 155 -22.11 8.44 -0.68
C LEU A 155 -23.01 7.20 -0.58
N SER A 156 -23.38 6.78 0.63
CA SER A 156 -24.15 5.55 0.91
C SER A 156 -23.47 4.25 0.43
N LEU A 157 -22.14 4.24 0.34
CA LEU A 157 -21.34 3.08 -0.01
C LEU A 157 -20.79 2.39 1.24
N GLY A 158 -20.62 1.07 1.18
CA GLY A 158 -19.99 0.30 2.26
C GLY A 158 -18.46 0.48 2.32
N SER A 159 -17.87 0.16 3.47
CA SER A 159 -16.42 0.12 3.62
C SER A 159 -15.79 -0.95 2.73
N LEU A 160 -14.63 -0.64 2.15
CA LEU A 160 -13.77 -1.59 1.45
C LEU A 160 -12.75 -2.25 2.40
N ASN A 161 -12.77 -1.86 3.68
CA ASN A 161 -11.81 -2.27 4.70
C ASN A 161 -10.34 -2.13 4.24
N PRO A 162 -9.87 -0.93 3.82
CA PRO A 162 -8.49 -0.75 3.38
C PRO A 162 -7.52 -1.15 4.49
N GLY A 163 -6.59 -2.04 4.21
CA GLY A 163 -5.64 -2.59 5.17
C GLY A 163 -6.17 -3.67 6.10
N GLY A 164 -7.42 -4.07 5.97
CA GLY A 164 -7.99 -5.13 6.80
C GLY A 164 -8.20 -4.73 8.27
N TRP A 165 -8.02 -3.46 8.66
CA TRP A 165 -7.99 -3.05 10.06
C TRP A 165 -9.30 -3.34 10.81
N ALA A 166 -10.44 -3.32 10.13
CA ALA A 166 -11.74 -3.56 10.77
C ALA A 166 -11.95 -5.04 11.13
N THR A 167 -11.19 -5.94 10.52
CA THR A 167 -11.27 -7.40 10.73
C THR A 167 -10.04 -7.98 11.42
N PHE A 168 -9.00 -7.18 11.58
CA PHE A 168 -7.72 -7.60 12.15
C PHE A 168 -7.86 -8.21 13.55
N GLY A 169 -7.21 -9.35 13.77
CA GLY A 169 -7.18 -10.04 15.07
C GLY A 169 -8.46 -10.81 15.41
N ALA A 170 -9.52 -10.69 14.61
CA ALA A 170 -10.73 -11.50 14.72
C ALA A 170 -11.18 -12.08 13.37
N PRO A 171 -10.26 -12.65 12.55
CA PRO A 171 -10.63 -13.05 11.21
C PRO A 171 -11.47 -14.34 11.22
N ARG A 172 -12.53 -14.38 10.42
CA ARG A 172 -13.44 -15.53 10.38
C ARG A 172 -12.71 -16.78 9.89
N PRO A 173 -12.69 -17.89 10.65
CA PRO A 173 -12.01 -19.12 10.23
C PRO A 173 -12.47 -19.58 8.84
N LEU A 174 -11.51 -19.89 7.98
CA LEU A 174 -11.81 -20.55 6.72
C LEU A 174 -12.23 -21.99 7.01
N THR A 175 -13.34 -22.41 6.42
CA THR A 175 -13.87 -23.76 6.57
C THR A 175 -13.26 -24.68 5.53
N GLY A 176 -12.80 -25.86 5.95
CA GLY A 176 -12.28 -26.87 5.04
C GLY A 176 -10.81 -26.70 4.67
N THR A 177 -10.03 -25.98 5.49
CA THR A 177 -8.58 -25.93 5.31
C THR A 177 -7.97 -27.30 5.59
N GLU A 178 -7.16 -27.79 4.68
CA GLU A 178 -6.52 -29.10 4.79
C GLU A 178 -5.01 -28.96 5.00
N PRO A 179 -4.39 -29.82 5.83
CA PRO A 179 -2.94 -29.93 5.86
C PRO A 179 -2.44 -30.33 4.48
N GLY A 180 -1.48 -29.60 3.95
CA GLY A 180 -0.84 -29.96 2.69
C GLY A 180 0.43 -29.16 2.47
N GLU A 181 1.26 -29.64 1.55
CA GLU A 181 2.46 -28.93 1.15
C GLU A 181 2.09 -27.73 0.25
N PRO A 182 2.86 -26.64 0.29
CA PRO A 182 2.76 -25.57 -0.70
C PRO A 182 2.98 -26.10 -2.12
N HIS A 183 2.23 -25.57 -3.07
CA HIS A 183 2.59 -25.72 -4.48
C HIS A 183 3.81 -24.83 -4.76
N VAL A 184 4.82 -25.35 -5.46
CA VAL A 184 6.04 -24.61 -5.81
C VAL A 184 6.15 -24.52 -7.32
N THR A 185 6.03 -23.30 -7.86
CA THR A 185 6.13 -23.05 -9.31
C THR A 185 7.57 -22.87 -9.77
N VAL A 186 8.43 -22.26 -8.95
CA VAL A 186 9.85 -22.06 -9.23
C VAL A 186 10.64 -22.31 -7.94
N ALA A 187 11.80 -22.96 -8.04
CA ALA A 187 12.71 -23.22 -6.92
C ALA A 187 14.18 -23.26 -7.39
N VAL A 188 14.81 -22.10 -7.56
CA VAL A 188 16.21 -21.95 -7.94
C VAL A 188 16.97 -21.25 -6.81
N GLY A 189 17.80 -21.99 -6.07
CA GLY A 189 18.73 -21.43 -5.07
C GLY A 189 18.08 -20.66 -3.92
N ALA A 190 16.79 -20.84 -3.69
CA ALA A 190 16.00 -19.95 -2.86
C ALA A 190 15.87 -20.40 -1.40
N PRO A 191 15.56 -19.47 -0.49
CA PRO A 191 15.43 -19.79 0.92
C PRO A 191 14.13 -20.56 1.21
N ALA A 192 14.24 -21.73 1.83
CA ALA A 192 13.12 -22.59 2.25
C ALA A 192 12.02 -21.83 3.01
N SER A 193 12.40 -20.76 3.72
CA SER A 193 11.50 -19.86 4.43
C SER A 193 10.38 -19.25 3.59
N CYS A 194 10.50 -19.17 2.24
CA CYS A 194 9.42 -18.69 1.38
C CYS A 194 8.26 -19.69 1.30
N ALA A 195 8.56 -20.98 1.14
CA ALA A 195 7.55 -22.03 1.15
C ALA A 195 6.94 -22.21 2.55
N ASP A 196 7.75 -22.12 3.60
CA ASP A 196 7.27 -22.22 4.99
C ASP A 196 6.37 -21.05 5.41
N ALA A 197 6.46 -19.92 4.71
CA ALA A 197 5.66 -18.74 5.00
C ALA A 197 4.24 -18.82 4.43
N VAL A 198 3.99 -19.59 3.37
CA VAL A 198 2.65 -19.59 2.77
C VAL A 198 1.66 -20.46 3.55
N ARG A 199 0.45 -19.94 3.69
CA ARG A 199 -0.65 -20.53 4.46
C ARG A 199 -1.97 -20.25 3.78
N ALA A 200 -2.89 -21.20 3.87
CA ALA A 200 -4.23 -21.01 3.35
C ALA A 200 -5.05 -19.99 4.17
N GLN A 201 -4.59 -19.63 5.38
CA GLN A 201 -5.34 -18.77 6.31
C GLN A 201 -5.05 -17.27 6.19
N ASP A 202 -3.93 -16.88 5.59
CA ASP A 202 -3.51 -15.48 5.53
C ASP A 202 -2.67 -15.16 4.29
N LEU A 203 -1.45 -15.69 4.20
CA LEU A 203 -0.48 -15.40 3.15
C LEU A 203 -0.49 -16.52 2.11
N HIS A 204 -1.22 -16.31 1.04
CA HIS A 204 -1.56 -17.37 0.10
C HIS A 204 -0.47 -17.64 -0.94
N LEU A 205 0.38 -16.66 -1.25
CA LEU A 205 1.50 -16.80 -2.17
C LEU A 205 2.68 -15.94 -1.72
N VAL A 206 3.89 -16.46 -1.92
CA VAL A 206 5.16 -15.73 -1.75
C VAL A 206 6.04 -15.97 -2.97
N ALA A 207 6.68 -14.91 -3.46
CA ALA A 207 7.72 -14.99 -4.47
C ALA A 207 8.99 -14.25 -4.02
N HIS A 208 10.15 -14.87 -4.17
CA HIS A 208 11.45 -14.24 -4.00
C HIS A 208 12.05 -13.94 -5.36
N VAL A 209 12.53 -12.72 -5.53
CA VAL A 209 13.05 -12.21 -6.80
C VAL A 209 14.46 -11.67 -6.57
N ALA A 210 15.40 -12.12 -7.40
CA ALA A 210 16.78 -11.65 -7.39
C ALA A 210 17.29 -11.50 -8.82
N GLY A 211 17.93 -10.36 -9.11
CA GLY A 211 18.48 -10.08 -10.44
C GLY A 211 17.40 -9.93 -11.52
N GLY A 212 16.18 -9.55 -11.14
CA GLY A 212 15.03 -9.42 -12.06
C GLY A 212 14.32 -10.74 -12.37
N GLU A 213 14.78 -11.87 -11.83
CA GLU A 213 14.17 -13.18 -12.03
C GLU A 213 13.57 -13.73 -10.74
N VAL A 214 12.42 -14.39 -10.88
CA VAL A 214 11.75 -15.08 -9.77
C VAL A 214 12.55 -16.34 -9.46
N GLN A 215 13.25 -16.33 -8.33
CA GLN A 215 14.06 -17.45 -7.85
C GLN A 215 13.18 -18.49 -7.16
N THR A 216 12.12 -18.06 -6.47
CA THR A 216 11.09 -18.97 -5.95
C THR A 216 9.73 -18.36 -5.98
N MET A 217 8.73 -19.20 -6.21
CA MET A 217 7.33 -18.87 -5.99
C MET A 217 6.62 -20.08 -5.43
N ALA A 218 6.00 -19.91 -4.27
CA ALA A 218 5.22 -20.93 -3.58
C ALA A 218 3.83 -20.37 -3.23
N ASP A 219 2.81 -21.23 -3.21
CA ASP A 219 1.45 -20.84 -2.89
C ASP A 219 0.61 -21.96 -2.27
N ARG A 220 -0.56 -21.59 -1.75
CA ARG A 220 -1.59 -22.48 -1.20
C ARG A 220 -2.90 -22.43 -1.98
N PHE A 221 -2.88 -22.01 -3.24
CA PHE A 221 -4.10 -21.78 -4.04
C PHE A 221 -4.93 -23.05 -4.32
N ASP A 222 -4.31 -24.23 -4.26
CA ASP A 222 -5.03 -25.51 -4.39
C ASP A 222 -5.79 -25.93 -3.11
N ASP A 223 -5.66 -25.17 -2.01
CA ASP A 223 -6.39 -25.47 -0.78
C ASP A 223 -7.91 -25.31 -1.01
N PRO A 224 -8.74 -26.33 -0.69
CA PRO A 224 -10.18 -26.28 -0.92
C PRO A 224 -10.87 -25.07 -0.28
N ALA A 225 -10.36 -24.59 0.85
CA ALA A 225 -10.90 -23.43 1.55
C ALA A 225 -10.80 -22.12 0.72
N LEU A 226 -9.87 -22.06 -0.24
CA LEU A 226 -9.68 -20.92 -1.13
C LEU A 226 -10.50 -21.01 -2.43
N GLY A 227 -11.16 -22.15 -2.70
CA GLY A 227 -11.99 -22.36 -3.88
C GLY A 227 -12.94 -21.21 -4.23
N PRO A 228 -13.60 -20.54 -3.25
CA PRO A 228 -14.47 -19.39 -3.54
C PRO A 228 -13.79 -18.21 -4.26
N PHE A 229 -12.47 -18.03 -4.10
CA PHE A 229 -11.71 -16.94 -4.71
C PHE A 229 -11.29 -17.22 -6.16
N PHE A 230 -11.55 -18.43 -6.67
CA PHE A 230 -11.19 -18.88 -8.03
C PHE A 230 -12.41 -19.10 -8.93
N LYS A 231 -13.56 -18.48 -8.63
CA LYS A 231 -14.79 -18.60 -9.44
C LYS A 231 -14.69 -17.93 -10.82
N GLN A 232 -13.82 -16.93 -10.98
CA GLN A 232 -13.69 -16.13 -12.21
C GLN A 232 -12.35 -16.31 -12.93
N ILE A 233 -11.46 -17.16 -12.39
CA ILE A 233 -10.12 -17.40 -12.91
C ILE A 233 -9.60 -18.73 -12.37
N THR A 234 -8.86 -19.47 -13.19
CA THR A 234 -8.23 -20.72 -12.72
C THR A 234 -7.01 -20.43 -11.85
N VAL A 235 -6.68 -21.37 -10.96
CA VAL A 235 -5.45 -21.31 -10.15
C VAL A 235 -4.22 -21.11 -11.04
N ASP A 236 -4.09 -21.87 -12.13
CA ASP A 236 -2.95 -21.75 -13.05
C ASP A 236 -2.86 -20.40 -13.76
N ALA A 237 -3.99 -19.81 -14.14
CA ALA A 237 -4.01 -18.47 -14.71
C ALA A 237 -3.57 -17.42 -13.67
N ARG A 238 -4.02 -17.56 -12.42
CA ARG A 238 -3.61 -16.70 -11.31
C ARG A 238 -2.10 -16.82 -11.02
N ARG A 239 -1.56 -18.04 -10.99
CA ARG A 239 -0.12 -18.29 -10.82
C ARG A 239 0.70 -17.63 -11.92
N ARG A 240 0.30 -17.79 -13.19
CA ARG A 240 0.98 -17.15 -14.33
C ARG A 240 0.97 -15.63 -14.23
N PHE A 241 -0.17 -15.05 -13.84
CA PHE A 241 -0.26 -13.61 -13.59
C PHE A 241 0.75 -13.17 -12.52
N TYR A 242 0.73 -13.76 -11.32
CA TYR A 242 1.61 -13.33 -10.24
C TYR A 242 3.08 -13.58 -10.53
N LEU A 243 3.42 -14.65 -11.27
CA LEU A 243 4.78 -14.88 -11.74
C LEU A 243 5.27 -13.74 -12.65
N GLY A 244 4.44 -13.29 -13.59
CA GLY A 244 4.75 -12.15 -14.47
C GLY A 244 4.83 -10.85 -13.69
N PHE A 245 3.81 -10.55 -12.89
CA PHE A 245 3.71 -9.33 -12.09
C PHE A 245 4.88 -9.21 -11.10
N ALA A 246 5.29 -10.31 -10.46
CA ALA A 246 6.44 -10.33 -9.56
C ALA A 246 7.74 -9.92 -10.25
N ARG A 247 7.96 -10.27 -11.52
CA ARG A 247 9.14 -9.81 -12.29
C ARG A 247 9.10 -8.30 -12.56
N GLU A 248 7.92 -7.77 -12.85
CA GLU A 248 7.73 -6.36 -13.21
C GLU A 248 7.80 -5.41 -12.00
N LEU A 249 7.50 -5.92 -10.80
CA LEU A 249 7.42 -5.13 -9.57
C LEU A 249 8.73 -4.38 -9.24
N GLY A 250 9.90 -4.94 -9.52
CA GLY A 250 11.18 -4.22 -9.31
C GLY A 250 11.29 -2.94 -10.14
N GLY A 251 10.80 -2.97 -11.39
CA GLY A 251 10.74 -1.79 -12.25
C GLY A 251 9.73 -0.76 -11.76
N LEU A 252 8.57 -1.21 -11.27
CA LEU A 252 7.57 -0.35 -10.63
C LEU A 252 8.12 0.32 -9.37
N ALA A 253 8.69 -0.45 -8.44
CA ALA A 253 9.28 0.03 -7.20
C ALA A 253 10.35 1.09 -7.48
N THR A 254 11.17 0.90 -8.52
CA THR A 254 12.16 1.90 -8.95
C THR A 254 11.51 3.22 -9.40
N ARG A 255 10.42 3.17 -10.16
CA ARG A 255 9.68 4.37 -10.60
C ARG A 255 9.03 5.09 -9.41
N LEU A 256 8.38 4.35 -8.52
CA LEU A 256 7.76 4.89 -7.30
C LEU A 256 8.82 5.53 -6.39
N ASN A 257 9.94 4.85 -6.15
CA ASN A 257 11.05 5.37 -5.37
C ASN A 257 11.58 6.70 -5.94
N ARG A 258 11.73 6.81 -7.27
CA ARG A 258 12.18 8.05 -7.91
C ARG A 258 11.20 9.21 -7.71
N ALA A 259 9.90 8.92 -7.69
CA ALA A 259 8.87 9.94 -7.49
C ALA A 259 8.77 10.38 -6.03
N VAL A 260 8.90 9.44 -5.09
CA VAL A 260 8.69 9.65 -3.65
C VAL A 260 9.92 10.27 -2.97
N ARG A 261 11.12 9.79 -3.30
CA ARG A 261 12.37 10.15 -2.61
C ARG A 261 12.63 11.65 -2.48
N PRO A 262 12.35 12.52 -3.47
CA PRO A 262 12.57 13.96 -3.31
C PRO A 262 11.76 14.62 -2.19
N VAL A 263 10.59 14.05 -1.86
CA VAL A 263 9.63 14.66 -0.92
C VAL A 263 9.66 13.98 0.44
N VAL A 264 9.76 12.66 0.46
CA VAL A 264 9.67 11.84 1.68
C VAL A 264 11.04 11.42 2.19
N GLY A 265 12.07 11.46 1.35
CA GLY A 265 13.40 10.98 1.70
C GLY A 265 13.52 9.46 1.72
N GLY A 266 14.74 8.97 1.92
CA GLY A 266 15.03 7.54 1.99
C GLY A 266 14.80 6.75 0.70
N LEU A 267 15.10 5.46 0.79
CA LEU A 267 14.77 4.48 -0.23
C LEU A 267 13.42 3.82 0.08
N LEU A 268 12.66 3.48 -0.97
CA LEU A 268 11.47 2.63 -0.83
C LEU A 268 11.88 1.26 -0.31
N VAL A 269 11.34 0.89 0.86
CA VAL A 269 11.60 -0.39 1.54
C VAL A 269 10.42 -1.34 1.46
N ARG A 270 9.19 -0.80 1.40
CA ARG A 270 7.95 -1.59 1.34
C ARG A 270 6.89 -0.89 0.51
N ALA A 271 6.12 -1.67 -0.23
CA ALA A 271 4.88 -1.21 -0.84
C ALA A 271 3.75 -2.21 -0.58
N VAL A 272 2.52 -1.71 -0.43
CA VAL A 272 1.30 -2.52 -0.37
C VAL A 272 0.34 -2.04 -1.43
N LEU A 273 -0.17 -2.97 -2.23
CA LEU A 273 -1.21 -2.75 -3.21
C LEU A 273 -2.44 -3.53 -2.74
N ASP A 274 -3.37 -2.84 -2.12
CA ASP A 274 -4.59 -3.39 -1.55
C ASP A 274 -5.70 -3.33 -2.60
N VAL A 275 -6.32 -4.46 -2.86
CA VAL A 275 -7.39 -4.66 -3.85
C VAL A 275 -8.65 -5.15 -3.14
N GLU A 276 -9.83 -5.00 -3.72
CA GLU A 276 -11.09 -5.32 -3.01
C GLU A 276 -11.15 -6.76 -2.43
N MET A 277 -10.41 -7.70 -2.99
CA MET A 277 -10.35 -9.08 -2.51
C MET A 277 -9.13 -9.41 -1.64
N GLY A 278 -8.12 -8.56 -1.50
CA GLY A 278 -6.89 -8.91 -0.78
C GLY A 278 -5.76 -7.90 -1.02
N ALA A 279 -4.50 -8.31 -0.90
CA ALA A 279 -3.38 -7.38 -1.06
C ALA A 279 -2.13 -8.04 -1.62
N ILE A 280 -1.29 -7.22 -2.26
CA ILE A 280 0.05 -7.59 -2.74
C ILE A 280 1.07 -6.75 -1.97
N TYR A 281 2.05 -7.43 -1.39
CA TYR A 281 3.11 -6.84 -0.60
C TYR A 281 4.42 -6.91 -1.38
N TYR A 282 5.21 -5.86 -1.30
CA TYR A 282 6.59 -5.82 -1.79
C TYR A 282 7.48 -5.41 -0.63
N TYR A 283 8.57 -6.16 -0.41
CA TYR A 283 9.62 -5.81 0.54
C TYR A 283 10.97 -5.88 -0.15
N ARG A 284 11.71 -4.78 -0.08
CA ARG A 284 13.09 -4.76 -0.55
C ARG A 284 13.98 -5.50 0.44
N LEU A 285 14.80 -6.41 -0.08
CA LEU A 285 15.80 -7.15 0.71
C LEU A 285 17.21 -6.63 0.45
N GLY A 286 17.46 -6.13 -0.76
CA GLY A 286 18.76 -5.59 -1.15
C GLY A 286 18.74 -4.97 -2.54
N PRO A 287 19.90 -4.59 -3.09
CA PRO A 287 19.99 -4.12 -4.47
C PRO A 287 19.55 -5.20 -5.46
N GLY A 288 18.42 -4.98 -6.16
CA GLY A 288 17.90 -5.92 -7.14
C GLY A 288 17.30 -7.20 -6.55
N GLU A 289 17.08 -7.23 -5.23
CA GLU A 289 16.53 -8.38 -4.50
C GLU A 289 15.34 -7.95 -3.62
N TYR A 290 14.25 -8.69 -3.73
CA TYR A 290 13.00 -8.40 -3.01
C TYR A 290 12.15 -9.65 -2.84
N VAL A 291 11.20 -9.57 -1.90
CA VAL A 291 10.15 -10.58 -1.70
C VAL A 291 8.79 -9.96 -1.95
N VAL A 292 7.92 -10.73 -2.59
CA VAL A 292 6.53 -10.39 -2.89
C VAL A 292 5.64 -11.36 -2.13
N GLY A 293 4.61 -10.82 -1.48
CA GLY A 293 3.56 -11.61 -0.83
C GLY A 293 2.21 -11.31 -1.44
N VAL A 294 1.29 -12.27 -1.39
CA VAL A 294 -0.10 -12.04 -1.81
C VAL A 294 -1.05 -12.68 -0.82
N THR A 295 -2.05 -11.90 -0.41
CA THR A 295 -3.29 -12.44 0.12
C THR A 295 -4.45 -12.18 -0.84
N ILE A 296 -5.39 -13.13 -0.91
CA ILE A 296 -6.59 -13.06 -1.75
C ILE A 296 -7.87 -13.04 -0.90
N ASP A 297 -7.75 -12.72 0.39
CA ASP A 297 -8.87 -12.50 1.30
C ASP A 297 -8.69 -11.15 2.02
N GLN A 298 -9.58 -10.19 1.75
CA GLN A 298 -9.54 -8.85 2.33
C GLN A 298 -9.59 -8.86 3.86
N SER A 299 -10.25 -9.85 4.44
CA SER A 299 -10.34 -9.98 5.90
C SER A 299 -9.02 -10.41 6.55
N ARG A 300 -8.02 -10.80 5.74
CA ARG A 300 -6.72 -11.33 6.15
C ARG A 300 -5.55 -10.40 5.84
N VAL A 301 -5.83 -9.20 5.33
CA VAL A 301 -4.78 -8.25 4.87
C VAL A 301 -3.83 -7.87 6.01
N GLY A 302 -4.33 -7.64 7.22
CA GLY A 302 -3.45 -7.33 8.35
C GLY A 302 -2.60 -8.53 8.78
N GLU A 303 -3.17 -9.73 8.89
CA GLU A 303 -2.43 -10.94 9.29
C GLU A 303 -1.38 -11.35 8.24
N ALA A 304 -1.70 -11.19 6.96
CA ALA A 304 -0.77 -11.45 5.87
C ALA A 304 0.39 -10.43 5.86
N ASP A 305 0.12 -9.18 6.23
CA ASP A 305 1.13 -8.15 6.37
C ASP A 305 2.11 -8.44 7.52
N ASP A 306 1.60 -8.80 8.69
CA ASP A 306 2.41 -9.24 9.84
C ASP A 306 3.34 -10.40 9.45
N ARG A 307 2.79 -11.38 8.71
CA ARG A 307 3.56 -12.53 8.24
C ARG A 307 4.62 -12.13 7.23
N MET A 308 4.31 -11.25 6.30
CA MET A 308 5.25 -10.73 5.31
C MET A 308 6.36 -9.92 5.95
N SER A 309 6.04 -9.06 6.92
CA SER A 309 7.01 -8.33 7.74
C SER A 309 7.97 -9.29 8.44
N ALA A 310 7.45 -10.32 9.11
CA ALA A 310 8.26 -11.33 9.78
C ALA A 310 9.11 -12.15 8.79
N LEU A 311 8.61 -12.44 7.59
CA LEU A 311 9.39 -13.11 6.54
C LEU A 311 10.51 -12.22 6.03
N ALA A 312 10.23 -10.97 5.70
CA ALA A 312 11.23 -10.01 5.24
C ALA A 312 12.34 -9.88 6.29
N ALA A 313 12.01 -9.68 7.57
CA ALA A 313 12.99 -9.60 8.66
C ALA A 313 13.91 -10.85 8.76
N ARG A 314 13.39 -12.05 8.48
CA ARG A 314 14.21 -13.28 8.44
C ARG A 314 15.13 -13.33 7.21
N LEU A 315 14.70 -12.75 6.10
CA LEU A 315 15.44 -12.71 4.84
C LEU A 315 16.47 -11.57 4.78
N THR A 316 16.35 -10.55 5.65
CA THR A 316 17.31 -9.44 5.80
C THR A 316 18.02 -9.47 7.16
N PRO A 317 18.85 -10.49 7.46
CA PRO A 317 19.46 -10.67 8.79
C PRO A 317 20.43 -9.54 9.22
N PHE A 318 20.81 -8.64 8.31
CA PHE A 318 21.70 -7.51 8.59
C PHE A 318 21.02 -6.13 8.43
N GLY A 319 19.70 -6.11 8.21
CA GLY A 319 18.98 -4.91 7.77
C GLY A 319 19.25 -4.57 6.28
N PRO A 320 18.46 -3.66 5.68
CA PRO A 320 18.81 -3.06 4.40
C PRO A 320 20.11 -2.23 4.45
#